data_AF-A0A6C0CT83-F1
#
_entry.id   AF-A0A6C0CT83-F1
#
_cell.length_a   1.000
_cell.length_b   1.000
_cell.length_c   1.000
_cell.angle_alpha   90.00
_cell.angle_beta   90.00
_cell.angle_gamma   90.00
#
_symmetry.space_group_name_H-M   'P 1'
#
loop_
_entity.id
_entity.type
_entity.pdbx_description
1 polymer ?
#
loop_
_entity_poly.entity_id
_entity_poly.type
_entity_poly.pdbx_seq_one_letter_code
_entity_poly.pdbx_strand_id
1 'polypeptide(L)'
;MSSSADKFAFLTNDSDKMFKTCLIDAYDAVDEMNLWDYLGNNIFNSFAYYDGPYQELHNKLLEKADKNNLHSGASYGITMRNIEQIAKNGFEQWKKDYIKNYTV
;
A
#
# COMPACT_ATOMS: atom_id res chain seq x y z
N MET A 1 2.57 1.37 20.23
CA MET A 1 2.71 0.73 18.91
C MET A 1 3.52 1.68 18.04
N SER A 2 4.51 1.18 17.29
CA SER A 2 5.25 2.01 16.33
C SER A 2 4.30 2.45 15.21
N SER A 3 4.30 3.74 14.88
CA SER A 3 3.41 4.30 13.85
C SER A 3 3.81 3.78 12.46
N SER A 4 2.89 3.80 11.50
CA SER A 4 3.19 3.52 10.08
C SER A 4 4.31 4.44 9.56
N ALA A 5 4.33 5.71 9.98
CA ALA A 5 5.41 6.64 9.66
C ALA A 5 6.80 6.15 10.11
N ASP A 6 6.90 5.54 11.30
CA ASP A 6 8.15 4.96 11.81
C ASP A 6 8.56 3.72 10.99
N LYS A 7 7.58 2.89 10.60
CA LYS A 7 7.83 1.69 9.77
C LYS A 7 8.51 2.06 8.46
N PHE A 8 8.01 3.10 7.78
CA PHE A 8 8.54 3.57 6.50
C PHE A 8 9.67 4.61 6.64
N ALA A 9 10.23 4.82 7.84
CA ALA A 9 11.27 5.82 8.06
C ALA A 9 12.55 5.59 7.23
N PHE A 10 12.82 4.36 6.82
CA PHE A 10 13.98 3.99 6.01
C PHE A 10 13.94 4.50 4.56
N LEU A 11 12.77 4.97 4.08
CA LEU A 11 12.63 5.64 2.78
C LEU A 11 13.02 7.12 2.93
N THR A 12 14.28 7.44 2.63
CA THR A 12 14.87 8.76 2.94
C THR A 12 15.14 9.65 1.73
N ASN A 13 15.14 9.13 0.50
CA ASN A 13 15.46 9.93 -0.69
C ASN A 13 14.32 10.89 -1.03
N ASP A 14 14.65 12.04 -1.62
CA ASP A 14 13.66 13.06 -2.00
C ASP A 14 12.63 12.55 -3.03
N SER A 15 13.06 11.67 -3.96
CA SER A 15 12.17 10.95 -4.88
C SER A 15 11.17 10.03 -4.17
N ASP A 16 11.51 9.58 -2.96
CA ASP A 16 10.75 8.58 -2.22
C ASP A 16 9.77 9.23 -1.24
N LYS A 17 9.82 10.55 -1.05
CA LYS A 17 8.93 11.27 -0.11
C LYS A 17 7.45 11.13 -0.48
N MET A 18 7.11 11.35 -1.76
CA MET A 18 5.73 11.18 -2.23
C MET A 18 5.30 9.72 -2.08
N PHE A 19 6.13 8.78 -2.56
CA PHE A 19 5.84 7.35 -2.49
C PHE A 19 5.72 6.85 -1.04
N LYS A 20 6.52 7.38 -0.12
CA LYS A 20 6.43 7.11 1.32
C LYS A 20 5.10 7.57 1.90
N THR A 21 4.66 8.79 1.60
CA THR A 21 3.34 9.29 2.04
C THR A 21 2.23 8.38 1.54
N CYS A 22 2.29 8.01 0.27
CA CYS A 22 1.34 7.08 -0.34
C CYS A 22 1.31 5.69 0.32
N LEU A 23 2.49 5.14 0.64
CA LEU A 23 2.57 3.86 1.37
C LEU A 23 2.01 3.96 2.79
N ILE A 24 2.21 5.10 3.46
CA ILE A 24 1.64 5.35 4.80
C ILE A 24 0.12 5.42 4.72
N ASP A 25 -0.43 6.23 3.80
CA ASP A 25 -1.88 6.36 3.62
C ASP A 25 -2.53 5.00 3.32
N ALA A 26 -1.94 4.24 2.38
CA ALA A 26 -2.45 2.93 2.00
C ALA A 26 -2.33 1.89 3.12
N TYR A 27 -1.22 1.90 3.87
CA TYR A 27 -1.05 1.01 5.03
C TYR A 27 -2.09 1.31 6.10
N ASP A 28 -2.26 2.59 6.46
CA ASP A 28 -3.20 3.03 7.50
C ASP A 28 -4.64 2.72 7.09
N ALA A 29 -5.00 2.91 5.82
CA ALA A 29 -6.32 2.57 5.30
C ALA A 29 -6.62 1.06 5.42
N VAL A 30 -5.65 0.20 5.07
CA VAL A 30 -5.81 -1.25 5.18
C VAL A 30 -5.90 -1.70 6.64
N ASP A 31 -5.12 -1.08 7.52
CA ASP A 31 -5.15 -1.36 8.96
C ASP A 31 -6.47 -0.92 9.60
N GLU A 32 -6.92 0.30 9.32
CA GLU A 32 -8.20 0.84 9.81
C GLU A 32 -9.40 0.00 9.35
N MET A 33 -9.36 -0.48 8.11
CA MET A 33 -10.42 -1.30 7.52
C MET A 33 -10.27 -2.80 7.82
N ASN A 34 -9.20 -3.23 8.47
CA ASN A 34 -8.84 -4.63 8.73
C ASN A 34 -8.87 -5.51 7.47
N LEU A 35 -8.22 -5.05 6.39
CA LEU A 35 -8.26 -5.69 5.07
C LEU A 35 -7.03 -6.53 4.72
N TRP A 36 -6.13 -6.78 5.68
CA TRP A 36 -4.91 -7.55 5.47
C TRP A 36 -5.17 -8.93 4.82
N ASP A 37 -6.18 -9.67 5.29
CA ASP A 37 -6.55 -10.98 4.73
C ASP A 37 -7.11 -10.89 3.29
N TYR A 38 -7.83 -9.81 2.95
CA TYR A 38 -8.35 -9.61 1.60
C TYR A 38 -7.22 -9.42 0.60
N LEU A 39 -6.19 -8.66 0.99
CA LEU A 39 -5.01 -8.43 0.17
C LEU A 39 -4.12 -9.69 0.08
N GLY A 40 -3.90 -10.36 1.21
CA GLY A 40 -3.09 -11.59 1.25
C GLY A 40 -3.63 -12.70 0.35
N ASN A 41 -4.95 -12.79 0.21
CA ASN A 41 -5.64 -13.80 -0.60
C ASN A 41 -5.93 -13.35 -2.06
N ASN A 42 -5.42 -12.21 -2.51
CA ASN A 42 -5.65 -11.66 -3.86
C ASN A 42 -7.13 -11.48 -4.23
N ILE A 43 -7.98 -11.09 -3.27
CA ILE A 43 -9.41 -10.87 -3.56
C ILE A 43 -9.60 -9.74 -4.58
N PHE A 44 -8.75 -8.70 -4.53
CA PHE A 44 -8.69 -7.66 -5.55
C PHE A 44 -7.67 -8.03 -6.63
N ASN A 45 -8.14 -8.42 -7.81
CA ASN A 45 -7.28 -8.78 -8.95
C ASN A 45 -6.56 -7.55 -9.55
N SER A 46 -7.12 -6.35 -9.34
CA SER A 46 -6.63 -5.08 -9.85
C SER A 46 -7.03 -3.96 -8.89
N PHE A 47 -6.11 -3.03 -8.63
CA PHE A 47 -6.37 -1.86 -7.79
C PHE A 47 -6.73 -0.60 -8.59
N ALA A 48 -6.58 -0.66 -9.92
CA ALA A 48 -6.96 0.43 -10.82
C ALA A 48 -8.34 0.21 -11.44
N TYR A 49 -8.72 -1.05 -11.64
CA TYR A 49 -9.96 -1.45 -12.32
C TYR A 49 -10.47 -2.75 -11.71
N TYR A 50 -11.34 -2.64 -10.71
CA TYR A 50 -11.97 -3.78 -10.05
C TYR A 50 -13.49 -3.76 -10.30
N ASP A 51 -14.00 -4.89 -10.78
CA ASP A 51 -15.41 -5.11 -11.14
C ASP A 51 -16.01 -6.36 -10.46
N GLY A 52 -15.35 -6.85 -9.41
CA GLY A 52 -15.78 -8.02 -8.65
C GLY A 52 -16.85 -7.74 -7.58
N PRO A 53 -17.27 -8.78 -6.84
CA PRO A 53 -18.40 -8.70 -5.88
C PRO A 53 -18.15 -7.77 -4.69
N TYR A 54 -16.90 -7.38 -4.45
CA TYR A 54 -16.50 -6.49 -3.34
C TYR A 54 -16.27 -5.04 -3.80
N GLN A 55 -16.91 -4.60 -4.90
CA GLN A 55 -16.58 -3.33 -5.55
C GLN A 55 -16.76 -2.12 -4.62
N GLU A 56 -17.81 -2.12 -3.79
CA GLU A 56 -18.03 -1.05 -2.82
C GLU A 56 -16.90 -0.97 -1.78
N LEU A 57 -16.46 -2.13 -1.27
CA LEU A 57 -15.34 -2.22 -0.32
C LEU A 57 -14.03 -1.75 -0.97
N HIS A 58 -13.80 -2.17 -2.23
CA HIS A 58 -12.67 -1.72 -3.02
C HIS A 58 -12.67 -0.18 -3.16
N ASN A 59 -13.80 0.42 -3.55
CA ASN A 59 -13.90 1.87 -3.72
C ASN A 59 -13.68 2.64 -2.41
N LYS A 60 -14.19 2.12 -1.28
CA LYS A 60 -13.93 2.70 0.05
C LYS A 60 -12.45 2.64 0.43
N LEU A 61 -11.77 1.53 0.09
CA LEU A 61 -10.33 1.41 0.26
C LEU A 61 -9.59 2.43 -0.60
N LEU A 62 -9.97 2.62 -1.87
CA LEU A 62 -9.38 3.64 -2.75
C LEU A 62 -9.44 5.04 -2.14
N GLU A 63 -10.62 5.42 -1.64
CA GLU A 63 -10.84 6.75 -1.04
C GLU A 63 -9.97 6.98 0.20
N LYS A 64 -9.81 5.95 1.05
CA LYS A 64 -9.01 6.03 2.27
C LYS A 64 -7.51 5.97 2.02
N ALA A 65 -7.08 5.15 1.06
CA ALA A 65 -5.67 4.91 0.76
C ALA A 65 -5.00 6.03 -0.04
N ASP A 66 -5.76 7.00 -0.56
CA ASP A 66 -5.24 8.21 -1.23
C ASP A 66 -5.73 9.49 -0.53
N LYS A 67 -5.64 9.51 0.80
CA LYS A 67 -6.10 10.64 1.64
C LYS A 67 -5.49 11.98 1.23
N ASN A 68 -4.23 11.97 0.79
CA ASN A 68 -3.54 13.18 0.33
C ASN A 68 -3.76 13.50 -1.15
N ASN A 69 -4.51 12.67 -1.91
CA ASN A 69 -4.79 12.83 -3.34
C ASN A 69 -3.50 13.04 -4.16
N LEU A 70 -2.49 12.21 -3.89
CA LEU A 70 -1.15 12.30 -4.49
C LEU A 70 -0.96 11.27 -5.61
N HIS A 71 -1.97 10.45 -5.89
CA HIS A 71 -1.87 9.39 -6.87
C HIS A 71 -2.39 9.76 -8.27
N SER A 72 -1.64 9.36 -9.29
CA SER A 72 -2.23 8.93 -10.56
C SER A 72 -2.70 7.47 -10.45
N GLY A 73 -3.69 7.04 -11.25
CA GLY A 73 -4.23 5.67 -11.17
C GLY A 73 -3.16 4.56 -11.30
N ALA A 74 -2.09 4.79 -12.08
CA ALA A 74 -0.96 3.86 -12.18
C ALA A 74 -0.12 3.82 -10.89
N SER A 75 0.19 4.99 -10.31
CA SER A 75 0.95 5.07 -9.06
C SER A 75 0.19 4.46 -7.87
N TYR A 76 -1.14 4.60 -7.86
CA TYR A 76 -2.01 3.97 -6.86
C TYR A 76 -1.90 2.45 -6.93
N GLY A 77 -2.00 1.88 -8.13
CA GLY A 77 -1.87 0.44 -8.34
C GLY A 77 -0.52 -0.11 -7.88
N ILE A 78 0.57 0.64 -8.07
CA ILE A 78 1.91 0.27 -7.59
C ILE A 78 1.96 0.29 -6.06
N THR A 79 1.45 1.35 -5.42
CA THR A 79 1.38 1.44 -3.95
C THR A 79 0.61 0.27 -3.36
N MET A 80 -0.60 0.01 -3.84
CA MET A 80 -1.42 -1.08 -3.32
C MET A 80 -0.80 -2.45 -3.57
N ARG A 81 -0.05 -2.63 -4.66
CA ARG A 81 0.70 -3.87 -4.87
C ARG A 81 1.82 -4.05 -3.84
N ASN A 82 2.46 -2.97 -3.38
CA ASN A 82 3.40 -3.06 -2.26
C ASN A 82 2.70 -3.43 -0.95
N ILE A 83 1.52 -2.86 -0.67
CA ILE A 83 0.73 -3.24 0.51
C ILE A 83 0.27 -4.70 0.42
N GLU A 84 -0.10 -5.18 -0.75
CA GLU A 84 -0.41 -6.59 -0.99
C GLU A 84 0.80 -7.50 -0.70
N GLN A 85 2.00 -7.12 -1.10
CA GLN A 85 3.23 -7.88 -0.77
C GLN A 85 3.52 -7.86 0.73
N ILE A 86 3.28 -6.74 1.41
CA ILE A 86 3.36 -6.65 2.87
C ILE A 86 2.36 -7.61 3.53
N ALA A 87 1.12 -7.67 3.02
CA ALA A 87 0.10 -8.59 3.53
C ALA A 87 0.51 -10.06 3.37
N LYS A 88 1.13 -10.41 2.24
CA LYS A 88 1.56 -11.79 1.95
C LYS A 88 2.78 -12.25 2.73
N ASN A 89 3.80 -11.39 2.81
CA ASN A 89 5.13 -11.79 3.24
C ASN A 89 5.52 -11.19 4.61
N GLY A 90 4.72 -10.27 5.12
CA GLY A 90 5.05 -9.45 6.28
C GLY A 90 5.96 -8.27 5.94
N PHE A 91 5.87 -7.22 6.76
CA PHE A 91 6.57 -5.96 6.54
C PHE A 91 8.09 -6.10 6.46
N GLU A 92 8.70 -6.87 7.38
CA GLU A 92 10.16 -7.02 7.44
C GLU A 92 10.73 -7.72 6.20
N GLN A 93 10.00 -8.68 5.63
CA GLN A 93 10.42 -9.34 4.41
C GLN A 93 10.31 -8.38 3.22
N TRP A 94 9.17 -7.70 3.08
CA TRP A 94 8.98 -6.68 2.05
C TRP A 94 10.05 -5.58 2.10
N LYS A 95 10.40 -5.09 3.29
CA LYS A 95 11.43 -4.06 3.48
C LYS A 95 12.80 -4.53 2.96
N LYS A 96 13.20 -5.77 3.26
CA LYS A 96 14.46 -6.36 2.76
C LYS A 96 14.46 -6.44 1.23
N ASP A 97 13.35 -6.87 0.65
CA ASP A 97 13.22 -7.03 -0.80
C ASP A 97 13.20 -5.67 -1.51
N TYR A 98 12.55 -4.66 -0.94
CA TYR A 98 12.53 -3.30 -1.46
C TYR A 98 13.94 -2.70 -1.51
N ILE A 99 14.68 -2.73 -0.40
CA ILE A 99 16.04 -2.18 -0.30
C ILE A 99 16.96 -2.85 -1.32
N LYS A 100 16.86 -4.18 -1.47
CA LYS A 100 17.67 -4.95 -2.41
C LYS A 100 17.47 -4.52 -3.87
N ASN A 101 16.24 -4.18 -4.25
CA ASN A 101 15.87 -3.94 -5.64
C ASN A 101 15.91 -2.46 -6.05
N TYR A 102 15.80 -1.52 -5.10
CA TYR A 102 15.57 -0.11 -5.40
C TYR A 102 16.56 0.85 -4.71
N THR A 103 17.49 0.37 -3.89
CA THR A 103 18.42 1.23 -3.13
C THR A 103 19.90 0.88 -3.37
N VAL A 104 20.26 0.49 -4.60
CA VAL A 104 21.67 0.31 -5.01
C VAL A 104 22.27 1.65 -5.46
#